data_AF-A0A379AA84-F1
#
_entry.id   AF-A0A379AA84-F1
#
_cell.length_a   1.000
_cell.length_b   1.000
_cell.length_c   1.000
_cell.angle_alpha   90.00
_cell.angle_beta   90.00
_cell.angle_gamma   90.00
#
_symmetry.space_group_name_H-M   'P 1'
#
loop_
_entity.id
_entity.type
_entity.pdbx_description
1 polymer ?
#
loop_
_entity_poly.entity_id
_entity_poly.type
_entity_poly.pdbx_seq_one_letter_code
_entity_poly.pdbx_strand_id
1 'polypeptide(L)' 'MTSDMLREYPGLSVNLVTGVPAPDLIADGLDLVIRVGALKDSSLFSRRLGCDADGGVRRKKLSGAAWYAGEAG' A
#
# COMPACT_ATOMS: atom_id res chain seq x y z
N MET A 1 7.45 1.04 15.03
CA MET A 1 6.91 1.99 14.04
C MET A 1 5.47 2.40 14.36
N THR A 2 4.43 1.59 14.14
CA THR A 2 3.06 1.98 14.53
C THR A 2 2.90 2.18 16.03
N SER A 3 3.54 1.33 16.84
CA SER A 3 3.53 1.46 18.30
C SER A 3 4.21 2.73 18.81
N ASP A 4 5.15 3.32 18.06
CA ASP A 4 5.84 4.53 18.50
C ASP A 4 4.99 5.76 18.15
N MET A 5 4.40 5.77 16.94
CA MET A 5 3.44 6.81 16.52
C MET A 5 2.24 6.91 17.46
N LEU A 6 1.63 5.77 17.84
CA LEU A 6 0.47 5.77 18.74
C LEU A 6 0.84 6.21 20.17
N ARG A 7 2.10 6.04 20.59
CA ARG A 7 2.59 6.57 21.88
C ARG A 7 2.78 8.08 21.83
N GLU A 8 3.30 8.59 20.72
CA GLU A 8 3.52 10.02 20.50
C GLU A 8 2.19 10.77 20.32
N TYR A 9 1.17 10.11 19.74
CA TYR A 9 -0.17 10.66 19.50
C TYR A 9 -1.26 9.80 20.16
N PRO A 10 -1.48 9.91 21.48
CA PRO A 10 -2.40 9.02 22.22
C PRO A 10 -3.89 9.19 21.86
N GLY A 11 -4.28 10.30 21.23
CA GLY A 11 -5.63 10.50 20.71
C GLY A 11 -5.86 9.93 19.31
N LEU A 12 -4.83 9.38 18.67
CA LEU A 12 -4.91 8.81 17.34
C LEU A 12 -5.34 7.35 17.39
N SER A 13 -6.36 6.99 16.60
CA SER A 13 -6.74 5.61 16.33
C SER A 13 -6.34 5.23 14.90
N VAL A 14 -5.82 4.01 14.69
CA VAL A 14 -5.50 3.49 13.36
C VAL A 14 -6.53 2.43 12.96
N ASN A 15 -7.24 2.69 11.86
CA ASN A 15 -8.06 1.69 11.18
C ASN A 15 -7.26 1.08 10.03
N LEU A 16 -6.98 -0.23 10.10
CA LEU A 16 -6.20 -0.93 9.09
C LEU A 16 -7.09 -1.84 8.25
N VAL A 17 -7.22 -1.51 6.96
CA VAL A 17 -7.91 -2.33 5.96
C VAL A 17 -6.87 -2.86 4.98
N THR A 18 -6.91 -4.18 4.71
CA THR A 18 -6.05 -4.82 3.71
C THR A 18 -6.91 -5.44 2.62
N GLY A 19 -6.52 -5.25 1.36
CA GLY A 19 -7.28 -5.69 0.20
C GLY A 19 -6.42 -5.80 -1.05
N VAL A 20 -6.77 -6.76 -1.91
CA VAL A 20 -6.24 -6.88 -3.27
C VAL A 20 -7.45 -7.02 -4.21
N PRO A 21 -7.69 -6.06 -5.14
CA PRO A 21 -6.89 -4.87 -5.47
C PRO A 21 -6.84 -3.83 -4.35
N ALA A 22 -5.96 -2.82 -4.49
CA ALA A 22 -5.83 -1.77 -3.49
C ALA A 22 -7.18 -1.05 -3.26
N PRO A 23 -7.56 -0.74 -2.00
CA PRO A 23 -8.80 -0.04 -1.69
C PRO A 23 -8.88 1.32 -2.37
N ASP A 24 -10.11 1.79 -2.64
CA ASP A 24 -10.35 3.11 -3.21
C ASP A 24 -10.41 4.14 -2.07
N LEU A 25 -9.45 5.06 -2.05
CA LEU A 25 -9.34 6.09 -1.01
C LEU A 25 -10.63 6.88 -0.80
N ILE A 26 -11.30 7.24 -1.90
CA ILE A 26 -12.47 8.13 -1.87
C ILE A 26 -13.72 7.32 -1.53
N ALA A 27 -13.93 6.20 -2.22
CA ALA A 27 -15.13 5.40 -2.02
C ALA A 27 -15.15 4.70 -0.66
N ASP A 28 -14.00 4.28 -0.15
CA ASP A 28 -13.87 3.55 1.12
C ASP A 28 -13.67 4.49 2.33
N GLY A 29 -13.58 5.81 2.11
CA GLY A 29 -13.40 6.80 3.17
C GLY A 29 -12.07 6.64 3.93
N LEU A 30 -10.99 6.34 3.20
CA LEU A 30 -9.67 6.10 3.77
C LEU A 30 -8.79 7.34 3.66
N ASP A 31 -7.99 7.61 4.70
CA ASP A 31 -7.08 8.75 4.73
C ASP A 31 -5.83 8.53 3.85
N LEU A 32 -5.33 7.29 3.78
CA LEU A 32 -4.14 6.92 3.01
C LEU A 32 -4.17 5.45 2.58
N VAL A 33 -3.51 5.16 1.45
CA VAL A 33 -3.30 3.80 0.94
C VAL A 33 -1.80 3.59 0.74
N ILE A 34 -1.27 2.56 1.38
CA ILE A 34 0.09 2.08 1.13
C ILE A 34 0.00 0.92 0.15
N ARG A 35 0.59 1.09 -1.02
CA ARG A 35 0.62 0.07 -2.08
C ARG A 35 2.01 -0.10 -2.65
N VAL A 36 2.14 -1.13 -3.47
CA VAL A 36 3.33 -1.42 -4.25
C VAL A 36 3.04 -1.19 -5.74
N GLY A 37 4.04 -0.69 -6.47
CA GLY A 37 3.96 -0.39 -7.90
C GLY A 37 3.58 1.07 -8.21
N ALA A 38 3.60 1.43 -9.49
CA ALA A 38 3.25 2.78 -9.95
C ALA A 38 1.78 3.10 -9.63
N LEU A 39 1.53 4.33 -9.17
CA LEU A 39 0.19 4.85 -9.08
C LEU A 39 -0.29 5.08 -10.51
N LYS A 40 -1.42 4.45 -10.89
CA LYS A 40 -2.10 4.75 -12.15
C LYS A 40 -2.46 6.24 -12.14
N ASP A 41 -2.40 6.91 -13.29
CA ASP A 41 -2.68 8.34 -13.42
C ASP A 41 -3.86 8.75 -12.54
N SER A 42 -3.54 9.58 -11.55
CA SER A 42 -4.45 10.03 -10.52
C SER A 42 -4.05 11.44 -10.15
N SER A 43 -5.03 12.28 -9.84
CA SER A 43 -4.80 13.61 -9.27
C SER A 43 -4.33 13.55 -7.81
N LEU A 44 -4.23 12.36 -7.22
CA LEU A 44 -3.80 12.18 -5.83
C LEU A 44 -2.30 12.41 -5.69
N PHE A 45 -1.93 13.12 -4.62
CA PHE A 45 -0.54 13.27 -4.22
C PHE A 45 0.02 11.93 -3.74
N SER A 46 1.24 11.60 -4.17
CA SER A 46 1.93 10.39 -3.73
C SER A 46 3.34 10.71 -3.23
N ARG A 47 3.80 9.91 -2.26
CA ARG A 47 5.16 9.96 -1.74
C ARG A 47 5.74 8.55 -1.70
N ARG A 48 6.92 8.37 -2.29
CA ARG A 48 7.66 7.11 -2.24
C ARG A 48 8.14 6.85 -0.80
N LEU A 49 7.65 5.78 -0.18
CA LEU A 49 8.06 5.37 1.17
C LEU A 49 9.36 4.54 1.17
N GLY A 50 9.64 3.85 0.07
CA GLY A 50 10.85 3.04 -0.10
C GLY A 50 10.80 2.19 -1.36
N CYS A 51 11.84 1.39 -1.56
CA CYS A 51 11.84 0.26 -2.49
C CYS A 51 12.51 -0.94 -1.82
N ASP A 52 12.33 -2.12 -2.40
CA ASP A 52 13.26 -3.19 -2.11
C ASP A 52 14.64 -2.91 -2.76
N ALA A 53 15.65 -3.66 -2.32
CA ALA A 53 17.04 -3.48 -2.72
C ALA A 53 17.27 -3.67 -4.23
N ASP A 54 16.32 -4.30 -4.93
CA ASP A 54 16.43 -4.68 -6.33
C ASP A 54 15.65 -3.71 -7.25
N GLY A 55 15.12 -2.61 -6.68
CA GLY A 55 14.30 -1.63 -7.42
C GLY A 55 12.94 -2.18 -7.87
N GLY A 56 12.54 -3.35 -7.36
CA GLY A 56 11.36 -4.09 -7.76
C GLY A 56 10.45 -4.39 -6.57
N VAL A 57 9.73 -5.50 -6.71
CA VAL A 57 8.89 -6.08 -5.65
C VAL A 57 9.34 -7.51 -5.49
N ARG A 58 10.03 -7.84 -4.39
CA ARG A 58 10.45 -9.20 -4.08
C ARG A 58 9.23 -10.04 -3.77
N ARG A 59 8.69 -10.65 -4.82
CA ARG A 59 7.66 -11.69 -4.74
C ARG A 59 8.31 -12.96 -4.22
N LYS A 60 8.17 -13.25 -2.92
CA LYS A 60 8.45 -14.59 -2.40
C LYS A 60 7.24 -15.47 -2.72
N LYS A 61 7.43 -16.50 -3.55
CA LYS A 61 6.42 -17.52 -3.83
C LYS A 61 6.14 -18.28 -2.52
N LEU A 62 5.04 -17.98 -1.86
CA LEU A 62 4.41 -18.93 -0.94
C LEU A 62 3.80 -20.00 -1.85
N SER A 63 4.22 -21.25 -1.66
CA SER A 63 3.85 -22.37 -2.52
C SER A 63 2.33 -22.43 -2.71
N GLY A 64 1.86 -22.21 -3.94
CA GLY A 64 0.51 -22.64 -4.35
C GLY A 64 -0.31 -21.68 -5.22
N ALA A 65 -0.07 -20.37 -5.24
CA ALA A 65 -0.94 -19.45 -5.98
C ALA A 65 -0.19 -18.70 -7.08
N ALA A 66 -0.57 -18.95 -8.34
CA ALA A 66 -0.15 -18.15 -9.49
C ALA A 66 -0.86 -16.79 -9.45
N TRP A 67 -0.14 -15.72 -9.77
CA TRP A 67 -0.77 -14.40 -9.98
C TRP A 67 -0.38 -13.82 -11.34
N TYR A 68 -1.41 -13.34 -12.04
CA TYR A 68 -1.38 -12.67 -13.34
C TYR A 68 -0.67 -11.32 -13.27
N ALA A 69 0.17 -11.03 -14.28
CA ALA A 69 0.69 -9.71 -14.55
C ALA A 69 -0.27 -8.99 -15.51
N GLY A 70 -0.96 -7.95 -15.04
CA GLY A 70 -1.63 -7.00 -15.94
C GLY A 70 -0.62 -5.96 -16.40
N GLU A 71 -0.49 -5.79 -17.71
CA GLU A 71 0.43 -4.84 -18.35
C GLU A 71 0.10 -3.39 -18.02
N ALA A 72 1.16 -2.58 -17.93
CA ALA A 72 1.06 -1.12 -17.85
C ALA A 72 0.63 -0.59 -19.23
N GLY A 73 -0.52 0.08 -19.26
CA GLY A 73 -0.94 0.99 -20.32
C GLY A 73 -1.04 2.40 -19.77
#